data_AF-A0A1G6YIL8-F1
#
_entry.id   AF-A0A1G6YIL8-F1
#
_cell.length_a   1.000
_cell.length_b   1.000
_cell.length_c   1.000
_cell.angle_alpha   90.00
_cell.angle_beta   90.00
_cell.angle_gamma   90.00
#
_symmetry.space_group_name_H-M   'P 1'
#
loop_
_entity.id
_entity.type
_entity.pdbx_description
1 polymer ?
#
loop_
_entity_poly.entity_id
_entity_poly.type
_entity_poly.pdbx_seq_one_letter_code
_entity_poly.pdbx_strand_id
1 'polypeptide(L)' 'MTTWQQPMGGAQKMTADDAKVALTRAVSGSGFSLQELRQQARSGQFETLRARLAWIAVRAIEGK' A
#
# COMPACT_ATOMS: atom_id res chain seq x y z
N MET A 1 -7.09 -12.36 40.18
CA MET A 1 -6.23 -11.38 39.48
C MET A 1 -5.98 -11.91 38.08
N THR A 2 -6.67 -11.36 37.08
CA THR A 2 -6.50 -11.78 35.68
C THR A 2 -5.29 -11.04 35.11
N THR A 3 -4.26 -11.80 34.73
CA THR A 3 -3.11 -11.27 34.00
C THR A 3 -3.55 -10.95 32.58
N TRP A 4 -3.55 -9.68 32.22
CA TRP A 4 -3.74 -9.23 30.84
C TRP A 4 -2.39 -9.31 30.14
N GLN A 5 -2.13 -10.38 29.38
CA GLN A 5 -1.00 -10.38 28.45
C GLN A 5 -1.33 -9.46 27.28
N GLN A 6 -0.69 -8.30 27.24
CA GLN A 6 -0.69 -7.43 26.07
C GLN A 6 -0.04 -8.19 24.91
N PRO A 7 -0.64 -8.24 23.71
CA PRO A 7 0.08 -8.73 22.55
C PRO A 7 1.27 -7.79 22.32
N MET A 8 2.48 -8.34 22.38
CA MET A 8 3.73 -7.71 21.94
C MET A 8 3.69 -7.55 20.41
N GLY A 9 2.77 -6.73 19.93
CA GLY A 9 2.69 -6.30 18.54
C GLY A 9 3.74 -5.22 18.34
N GLY A 10 5.01 -5.62 18.26
CA GLY A 10 6.07 -4.73 17.79
C GLY A 10 5.71 -4.33 16.36
N ALA A 11 5.22 -3.10 16.18
CA ALA A 11 4.99 -2.55 14.86
C ALA A 11 6.32 -2.56 14.11
N GLN A 12 6.55 -3.60 13.29
CA GLN A 12 7.77 -3.72 12.53
C GLN A 12 7.84 -2.48 11.65
N LYS A 13 8.87 -1.66 11.90
CA LYS A 13 9.01 -0.36 11.26
C LYS A 13 9.33 -0.63 9.81
N MET A 14 8.30 -0.64 8.97
CA MET A 14 8.43 -0.88 7.54
C MET A 14 9.49 0.07 6.98
N THR A 15 10.55 -0.49 6.41
CA THR A 15 11.64 0.32 5.87
C THR A 15 11.21 0.93 4.54
N ALA A 16 11.93 1.97 4.11
CA ALA A 16 11.71 2.54 2.78
C ALA A 16 11.97 1.51 1.64
N ASP A 17 12.74 0.46 1.91
CA ASP A 17 12.98 -0.63 0.98
C ASP A 17 11.78 -1.59 0.89
N ASP A 18 11.22 -1.99 2.03
CA ASP A 18 9.97 -2.77 2.10
C ASP A 18 8.82 -2.04 1.40
N ALA A 19 8.73 -0.73 1.61
CA ALA A 19 7.78 0.15 0.92
C ALA A 19 7.93 0.06 -0.61
N LYS A 20 9.16 0.17 -1.13
CA LYS A 20 9.42 0.07 -2.57
C LYS A 20 9.10 -1.32 -3.11
N VAL A 21 9.48 -2.38 -2.42
CA VAL A 21 9.19 -3.76 -2.85
C VAL A 21 7.69 -4.03 -2.88
N ALA A 22 6.95 -3.60 -1.86
CA ALA A 22 5.49 -3.72 -1.82
C ALA A 22 4.82 -2.91 -2.95
N LEU A 23 5.33 -1.71 -3.20
CA LEU A 23 4.88 -0.85 -4.30
C LEU A 23 5.13 -1.50 -5.66
N THR A 24 6.34 -2.02 -5.91
CA THR A 24 6.68 -2.73 -7.15
C THR A 24 5.77 -3.93 -7.36
N ARG A 25 5.51 -4.75 -6.34
CA ARG A 25 4.61 -5.90 -6.44
C ARG A 25 3.17 -5.49 -6.75
N ALA A 26 2.66 -4.45 -6.11
CA ALA A 26 1.31 -3.94 -6.34
C ALA A 26 1.14 -3.35 -7.76
N VAL A 27 2.13 -2.58 -8.21
CA VAL A 27 2.20 -1.98 -9.55
C VAL A 27 2.30 -3.08 -10.61
N SER A 28 3.23 -4.01 -10.48
CA SER A 28 3.39 -5.15 -11.42
C SER A 28 2.12 -6.01 -11.53
N GLY A 29 1.37 -6.21 -10.43
CA GLY A 29 0.12 -6.98 -10.44
C GLY A 29 -1.06 -6.24 -11.08
N SER A 30 -0.99 -4.91 -11.18
CA SER A 30 -2.04 -4.07 -11.75
C SER A 30 -1.94 -3.91 -13.27
N GLY A 31 -0.75 -4.08 -13.85
CA GLY A 31 -0.48 -3.78 -15.26
C GLY A 31 -0.33 -2.28 -15.56
N PHE A 32 -0.44 -1.42 -14.55
CA PHE A 32 -0.26 0.03 -14.67
C PHE A 32 0.99 0.47 -13.93
N SER A 33 1.67 1.49 -14.45
CA SER A 33 2.78 2.14 -13.77
C SER A 33 2.29 2.97 -12.58
N LEU A 34 3.15 3.23 -11.59
CA LEU A 34 2.83 4.10 -10.46
C LEU A 34 2.34 5.49 -10.91
N GLN A 35 2.95 6.04 -11.96
CA GLN A 35 2.57 7.33 -12.52
C GLN A 35 1.14 7.29 -13.12
N GLU A 36 0.78 6.21 -13.81
CA GLU A 36 -0.57 6.00 -14.35
C GLU A 36 -1.59 5.88 -13.22
N LEU A 37 -1.27 5.11 -12.16
CA LEU A 37 -2.11 5.02 -10.96
C LEU A 37 -2.29 6.39 -10.28
N ARG A 38 -1.24 7.22 -10.23
CA ARG A 38 -1.31 8.61 -9.74
C ARG A 38 -2.22 9.49 -10.59
N GLN A 39 -2.14 9.36 -11.91
CA GLN A 39 -2.98 10.12 -12.83
C GLN A 39 -4.46 9.69 -12.71
N GLN A 40 -4.73 8.39 -12.68
CA GLN A 40 -6.06 7.84 -12.43
C GLN A 40 -6.63 8.29 -11.07
N ALA A 41 -5.79 8.28 -10.03
CA ALA A 41 -6.16 8.79 -8.70
C ALA A 41 -6.48 10.30 -8.71
N ARG A 42 -5.72 11.11 -9.47
CA ARG A 42 -6.00 12.54 -9.64
C ARG A 42 -7.29 12.79 -10.39
N SER A 43 -7.57 12.00 -11.42
CA SER A 43 -8.83 12.07 -12.18
C SER A 43 -10.03 11.50 -11.42
N GLY A 44 -9.80 10.80 -10.29
CA GLY A 44 -10.83 10.17 -9.49
C GLY A 44 -11.45 8.92 -10.13
N GLN A 45 -10.93 8.48 -11.28
CA GLN A 45 -11.41 7.32 -12.02
C GLN A 45 -10.27 6.34 -12.23
N PHE A 46 -10.48 5.11 -11.76
CA PHE A 46 -9.58 3.99 -12.04
C PHE A 46 -10.16 3.15 -13.16
N GLU A 47 -9.33 2.80 -14.13
CA GLU A 47 -9.76 1.94 -15.25
C GLU A 47 -10.14 0.54 -14.77
N THR A 48 -9.49 0.06 -13.71
CA THR A 48 -9.75 -1.29 -13.18
C THR A 48 -9.78 -1.30 -11.66
N LEU A 49 -10.47 -2.29 -11.10
CA LEU A 49 -10.45 -2.56 -9.66
C LEU A 49 -9.03 -2.85 -9.16
N ARG A 50 -8.19 -3.52 -9.98
CA ARG A 50 -6.78 -3.79 -9.66
C ARG A 50 -5.97 -2.50 -9.54
N ALA A 51 -6.17 -1.54 -10.45
CA ALA A 51 -5.54 -0.22 -10.36
C ALA A 51 -5.95 0.51 -9.07
N ARG A 52 -7.24 0.46 -8.71
CA ARG A 52 -7.75 1.05 -7.47
C ARG A 52 -7.15 0.41 -6.22
N LEU A 53 -7.05 -0.92 -6.17
CA LEU A 53 -6.43 -1.64 -5.05
C LEU A 53 -4.93 -1.36 -4.94
N ALA A 54 -4.22 -1.32 -6.08
CA ALA A 54 -2.81 -0.95 -6.11
C ALA A 54 -2.59 0.47 -5.56
N TRP A 55 -3.44 1.43 -5.93
CA TRP A 55 -3.37 2.79 -5.39
C TRP A 55 -3.66 2.88 -3.88
N ILE A 56 -4.61 2.09 -3.38
CA ILE A 56 -4.87 2.00 -1.93
C ILE A 56 -3.65 1.47 -1.18
N ALA A 57 -2.97 0.45 -1.73
CA ALA A 57 -1.73 -0.06 -1.16
C ALA A 57 -0.63 1.02 -1.17
N VAL A 58 -0.46 1.76 -2.26
CA VAL A 58 0.48 2.90 -2.33
C VAL A 58 0.18 3.94 -1.23
N ARG A 59 -1.08 4.32 -1.05
CA ARG A 59 -1.51 5.29 -0.03
C ARG A 59 -1.28 4.81 1.40
N ALA A 60 -1.46 3.51 1.65
CA ALA A 60 -1.18 2.92 2.97
C ALA A 60 0.32 2.95 3.32
N ILE A 61 1.18 3.02 2.30
CA ILE A 61 2.64 3.10 2.44
C ILE A 61 3.11 4.56 2.54
N GLU A 62 2.57 5.47 1.71
CA GLU A 62 2.94 6.91 1.73
C GLU A 62 2.33 7.68 2.91
N GLY A 63 1.20 7.25 3.47
CA GLY A 63 0.48 7.95 4.54
C GLY A 63 1.03 7.75 5.95
N LYS A 64 2.32 7.46 6.11
CA LYS A 64 2.99 7.25 7.40
C LYS A 64 3.88 8.42 7.79
#